data_AF-A0A933LPI5-F1
#
_entry.id   AF-A0A933LPI5-F1
#
_cell.length_a   1.000
_cell.length_b   1.000
_cell.length_c   1.000
_cell.angle_alpha   90.00
_cell.angle_beta   90.00
_cell.angle_gamma   90.00
#
_symmetry.space_group_name_H-M   'P 1'
#
loop_
_entity.id
_entity.type
_entity.pdbx_description
1 polymer ?
#
loop_
_entity_poly.entity_id
_entity_poly.type
_entity_poly.pdbx_seq_one_letter_code
_entity_poly.pdbx_strand_id
1 'polypeptide(L)'
;MAMSLEAARIALEKYGPPLTGEKVKNGFEQIKGFTLNGLVPPLEITKNDHEGGGFVQVYQTKGGKLVTATDWFHGFREVVIEEIKAAALAGKK
;
A
#
# COMPACT_ATOMS: atom_id res chain seq x y z
N MET A 1 6.32 -7.86 -3.92
CA MET A 1 5.87 -9.02 -4.73
C MET A 1 4.39 -9.33 -4.54
N ALA A 2 3.88 -9.53 -3.32
CA ALA A 2 2.47 -9.87 -3.08
C ALA A 2 1.44 -8.87 -3.67
N MET A 3 1.65 -7.57 -3.47
CA MET A 3 0.75 -6.52 -4.01
C MET A 3 0.66 -6.55 -5.54
N SER A 4 1.79 -6.77 -6.21
CA SER A 4 1.84 -6.85 -7.67
C SER A 4 1.08 -8.06 -8.21
N LEU A 5 1.10 -9.18 -7.49
CA LEU A 5 0.33 -10.37 -7.85
C LEU A 5 -1.17 -10.14 -7.65
N GLU A 6 -1.56 -9.51 -6.55
CA GLU A 6 -2.97 -9.18 -6.32
C GLU A 6 -3.51 -8.20 -7.36
N ALA A 7 -2.73 -7.16 -7.70
CA ALA A 7 -3.09 -6.24 -8.78
C ALA A 7 -3.26 -6.96 -10.13
N ALA A 8 -2.36 -7.89 -10.46
CA ALA A 8 -2.45 -8.69 -11.68
C ALA A 8 -3.66 -9.64 -11.67
N ARG A 9 -4.00 -10.24 -10.51
CA ARG A 9 -5.19 -11.08 -10.33
C ARG A 9 -6.47 -10.28 -10.58
N ILE A 10 -6.59 -9.11 -9.94
CA ILE A 10 -7.72 -8.19 -10.14
C ILE A 10 -7.80 -7.74 -11.60
N ALA A 11 -6.67 -7.38 -12.19
CA ALA A 11 -6.61 -6.94 -13.60
C ALA A 11 -7.04 -8.05 -14.57
N LEU A 12 -6.65 -9.30 -14.30
CA LEU A 12 -7.06 -10.45 -15.11
C LEU A 12 -8.56 -10.71 -14.99
N GLU A 13 -9.09 -10.68 -13.77
CA GLU A 13 -10.52 -10.86 -13.48
C GLU A 13 -11.38 -9.80 -14.17
N LYS A 14 -10.93 -8.54 -14.19
CA LYS A 14 -11.72 -7.41 -14.73
C LYS A 14 -11.52 -7.12 -16.21
N TYR A 15 -10.30 -7.30 -16.72
CA TYR A 15 -9.92 -6.83 -18.06
C TYR A 15 -9.41 -7.93 -18.98
N GLY A 16 -9.20 -9.15 -18.48
CA GLY A 16 -8.70 -10.28 -19.26
C GLY A 16 -7.29 -10.07 -19.87
N PRO A 17 -6.73 -11.11 -20.52
CA PRO A 17 -5.47 -11.01 -21.23
C PRO A 17 -5.59 -10.20 -22.55
N PRO A 18 -4.48 -9.65 -23.08
CA PRO A 18 -3.17 -9.55 -22.43
C PRO A 18 -3.22 -8.53 -21.28
N LEU A 19 -2.41 -8.76 -20.24
CA LEU A 19 -2.22 -7.81 -19.15
C LEU A 19 -1.23 -6.72 -19.59
N THR A 20 -1.76 -5.51 -19.82
CA THR A 20 -0.96 -4.32 -20.11
C THR A 20 -0.62 -3.58 -18.81
N GLY A 21 0.37 -2.67 -18.87
CA GLY A 21 0.71 -1.82 -17.72
C GLY A 21 -0.47 -1.00 -17.21
N GLU A 22 -1.32 -0.50 -18.10
CA GLU A 22 -2.54 0.22 -17.75
C GLU A 22 -3.56 -0.68 -17.02
N LYS A 23 -3.78 -1.91 -17.50
CA LYS A 23 -4.68 -2.86 -16.83
C LYS A 23 -4.18 -3.21 -15.42
N VAL A 24 -2.87 -3.44 -15.27
CA VAL A 24 -2.26 -3.76 -13.97
C VAL A 24 -2.32 -2.55 -13.04
N LYS A 25 -2.03 -1.33 -13.52
CA LYS A 25 -2.24 -0.09 -12.76
C LYS A 25 -3.68 0.03 -12.26
N ASN A 26 -4.66 -0.19 -13.15
CA ASN A 26 -6.07 -0.12 -12.78
C ASN A 26 -6.46 -1.27 -11.81
N GLY A 27 -5.72 -2.38 -11.82
CA GLY A 27 -5.84 -3.44 -10.80
C GLY A 27 -5.29 -3.00 -9.44
N PHE A 28 -4.14 -2.31 -9.41
CA PHE A 28 -3.59 -1.72 -8.19
C PHE A 28 -4.57 -0.74 -7.52
N GLU A 29 -5.14 0.18 -8.29
CA GLU A 29 -6.10 1.21 -7.80
C GLU A 29 -7.43 0.64 -7.28
N GLN A 30 -7.58 -0.69 -7.27
CA GLN A 30 -8.74 -1.41 -6.75
C GLN A 30 -8.42 -2.31 -5.57
N ILE A 31 -7.16 -2.36 -5.14
CA ILE A 31 -6.78 -3.08 -3.93
C ILE A 31 -7.35 -2.33 -2.73
N LYS A 32 -8.18 -3.01 -1.93
CA LYS A 32 -8.77 -2.48 -0.71
C LYS A 32 -8.65 -3.49 0.44
N GLY A 33 -8.03 -3.08 1.53
CA GLY A 33 -7.89 -3.90 2.74
C GLY A 33 -7.11 -5.21 2.54
N PHE A 34 -6.21 -5.27 1.55
CA PHE A 34 -5.44 -6.48 1.31
C PHE A 34 -4.44 -6.72 2.43
N THR A 35 -4.45 -7.92 2.99
CA THR A 35 -3.48 -8.37 3.99
C THR A 35 -2.97 -9.76 3.63
N LEU A 36 -1.77 -10.10 4.12
CA LEU A 36 -1.17 -11.43 4.00
C LEU A 36 -1.38 -12.18 5.31
N ASN A 37 -2.63 -12.51 5.63
CA ASN A 37 -2.99 -13.14 6.91
C ASN A 37 -2.44 -12.39 8.14
N GLY A 38 -2.48 -11.05 8.11
CA GLY A 38 -1.98 -10.20 9.20
C GLY A 38 -0.48 -9.90 9.17
N LEU A 39 0.27 -10.47 8.23
CA LEU A 39 1.71 -10.27 8.10
C LEU A 39 2.07 -8.89 7.48
N VAL A 40 1.10 -8.26 6.81
CA VAL A 40 1.17 -6.87 6.33
C VAL A 40 -0.10 -6.13 6.78
N PRO A 41 -0.04 -4.80 6.96
CA PRO A 41 -1.22 -3.99 7.28
C PRO A 41 -2.30 -4.13 6.20
N PRO A 42 -3.56 -3.74 6.47
CA PRO A 42 -4.59 -3.68 5.45
C PRO A 42 -4.25 -2.59 4.42
N LEU A 43 -3.64 -2.99 3.31
CA LEU A 43 -3.20 -2.07 2.26
C LEU A 43 -4.35 -1.69 1.33
N GLU A 44 -4.42 -0.41 0.98
CA GLU A 44 -5.40 0.13 0.03
C GLU A 44 -4.70 1.10 -0.92
N ILE A 45 -4.69 0.79 -2.22
CA ILE A 45 -4.11 1.68 -3.23
C ILE A 45 -5.24 2.36 -4.00
N THR A 46 -5.13 3.68 -4.14
CA THR A 46 -6.11 4.49 -4.86
C THR A 46 -5.41 5.29 -5.95
N LYS A 47 -6.17 5.83 -6.90
CA LYS A 47 -5.64 6.74 -7.93
C LYS A 47 -4.88 7.95 -7.37
N ASN A 48 -5.24 8.39 -6.16
CA ASN A 48 -4.64 9.55 -5.52
C ASN A 48 -3.56 9.18 -4.49
N ASP A 49 -3.41 7.89 -4.17
CA ASP A 49 -2.44 7.38 -3.20
C ASP A 49 -1.88 6.03 -3.69
N HIS A 50 -0.72 6.09 -4.32
CA HIS A 50 0.02 4.92 -4.81
C HIS A 50 0.95 4.30 -3.74
N GLU A 51 1.06 4.90 -2.56
CA GLU A 51 1.73 4.26 -1.42
C GLU A 51 0.78 3.26 -0.76
N GLY A 52 -0.47 3.69 -0.54
CA GLY A 52 -1.58 2.86 -0.08
C GLY A 52 -1.44 2.24 1.31
N GLY A 53 -0.48 2.74 2.08
CA GLY A 53 -0.15 2.26 3.40
C GLY A 53 0.39 3.39 4.27
N GLY A 54 1.67 3.34 4.60
CA GLY A 54 2.28 4.22 5.60
C GLY A 54 2.02 3.77 7.04
N PHE A 55 1.66 2.50 7.22
CA PHE A 55 1.55 1.86 8.53
C PHE A 55 2.91 1.37 8.99
N VAL A 56 3.09 1.42 10.30
CA VAL A 56 4.24 0.85 11.00
C VAL A 56 3.72 -0.03 12.13
N GLN A 57 4.47 -1.07 12.44
CA GLN A 57 4.31 -1.87 13.65
C GLN A 57 5.65 -2.00 14.34
N VAL A 58 5.68 -1.79 15.65
CA VAL A 58 6.90 -1.92 16.44
C VAL A 58 6.99 -3.33 17.01
N TYR A 59 8.17 -3.93 16.91
CA TYR A 59 8.50 -5.20 17.55
C TYR A 59 9.52 -4.97 18.66
N GLN A 60 9.39 -5.72 19.75
CA GLN A 60 10.32 -5.73 20.86
C GLN A 60 10.85 -7.14 21.10
N THR A 61 12.13 -7.26 21.43
CA THR A 61 12.73 -8.53 21.85
C THR A 61 12.35 -8.85 23.29
N LYS A 62 11.72 -10.01 23.52
CA LYS A 62 11.40 -10.54 24.85
C LYS A 62 11.82 -12.01 24.91
N GLY A 63 12.75 -12.34 25.80
CA GLY A 63 13.26 -13.71 25.95
C GLY A 63 13.86 -14.29 24.66
N GLY A 64 14.56 -13.47 23.87
CA GLY A 64 15.16 -13.88 22.59
C GLY A 64 14.18 -14.01 21.42
N LYS A 65 12.91 -13.65 21.59
CA LYS A 65 11.88 -13.67 20.53
C LYS A 65 11.41 -12.26 20.19
N LEU A 66 11.05 -12.01 18.94
CA LEU A 66 10.35 -10.79 18.54
C LEU A 66 8.88 -10.92 18.92
N VAL A 67 8.34 -9.90 19.61
CA VAL A 67 6.94 -9.81 20.01
C VAL A 67 6.43 -8.44 19.55
N THR A 68 5.21 -8.37 19.02
CA THR A 68 4.58 -7.10 18.65
C THR A 68 4.39 -6.24 19.90
N ALA A 69 4.84 -5.00 19.85
CA ALA A 69 4.71 -4.02 20.93
C ALA A 69 3.56 -3.05 20.68
N THR A 70 3.16 -2.87 19.42
CA THR A 70 2.03 -2.06 19.00
C THR A 70 1.16 -2.81 18.01
N ASP A 71 -0.08 -2.37 17.84
CA ASP A 71 -0.84 -2.64 16.62
C ASP A 71 -0.28 -1.83 15.44
N TRP A 72 -0.84 -2.04 14.24
CA TRP A 72 -0.54 -1.19 13.09
C TRP A 72 -1.01 0.24 13.37
N PHE A 73 -0.13 1.21 13.15
CA PHE A 73 -0.46 2.62 13.30
C PHE A 73 0.22 3.46 12.21
N HIS A 74 -0.32 4.65 11.96
CA HIS A 74 0.33 5.65 11.13
C HIS A 74 1.15 6.60 11.98
N GLY A 75 2.27 7.08 11.41
CA GLY A 75 2.93 8.27 11.93
C GLY A 75 2.15 9.54 11.57
N PHE A 76 2.86 10.58 11.14
CA PHE A 76 2.28 11.86 10.74
C PHE A 76 1.71 11.86 9.31
N ARG A 77 0.81 10.92 9.00
CA ARG A 77 0.32 10.70 7.62
C ARG A 77 -0.25 11.97 6.97
N GLU A 78 -1.06 12.72 7.71
CA GLU A 78 -1.68 13.95 7.22
C GLU A 78 -0.64 15.00 6.85
N VAL A 79 0.31 15.28 7.75
CA VAL A 79 1.42 16.23 7.51
C VAL A 79 2.26 15.81 6.31
N VAL A 80 2.62 14.53 6.21
CA VAL A 80 3.42 14.01 5.08
C VAL A 80 2.66 14.15 3.76
N ILE A 81 1.36 13.88 3.75
CA ILE A 81 0.52 14.04 2.54
C ILE A 81 0.44 15.51 2.11
N GLU A 82 0.37 16.46 3.04
CA GLU A 82 0.40 17.89 2.71
C GLU A 82 1.70 18.30 2.03
N GLU A 83 2.85 17.87 2.57
CA GLU A 83 4.16 18.13 1.99
C GLU A 83 4.33 17.47 0.61
N ILE A 84 3.85 16.23 0.45
CA ILE A 84 3.85 15.54 -0.85
C ILE A 84 3.05 16.33 -1.89
N LYS A 85 1.87 16.84 -1.52
CA LYS A 85 1.04 17.66 -2.42
C LYS A 85 1.76 18.96 -2.81
N ALA A 86 2.36 19.63 -1.84
CA ALA A 86 3.13 20.86 -2.10
C ALA A 86 4.30 20.59 -3.06
N ALA A 87 5.07 19.53 -2.83
CA ALA A 87 6.19 19.13 -3.69
C ALA A 87 5.73 18.74 -5.10
N ALA A 88 4.63 17.98 -5.22
CA ALA A 88 4.08 17.55 -6.51
C ALA A 88 3.60 18.74 -7.37
N LEU A 89 3.16 19.84 -6.75
CA LEU A 89 2.81 21.07 -7.44
C LEU A 89 4.05 21.87 -7.86
N ALA A 90 5.07 21.94 -7.00
CA ALA A 90 6.31 22.65 -7.27
C ALA A 90 7.10 22.06 -8.46
N GLY A 91 7.04 20.73 -8.63
CA GLY A 91 7.69 20.01 -9.72
C GLY A 91 7.00 20.10 -11.09
N LYS A 92 5.83 20.75 -11.21
CA LYS A 92 5.09 20.93 -12.47
C LYS A 92 5.46 22.21 -13.24
N LYS A 93 6.64 22.79 -12.97
CA LYS A 93 7.18 23.89 -13.76
C LYS A 93 7.75 23.42 -15.09
#